data_AF-A0A661VVM5-F1
#
_entry.id   AF-A0A661VVM5-F1
#
_cell.length_a   1.000
_cell.length_b   1.000
_cell.length_c   1.000
_cell.angle_alpha   90.00
_cell.angle_beta   90.00
_cell.angle_gamma   90.00
#
_symmetry.space_group_name_H-M   'P 1'
#
loop_
_entity.id
_entity.type
_entity.pdbx_description
1 polymer ?
#
loop_
_entity_poly.entity_id
_entity_poly.type
_entity_poly.pdbx_seq_one_letter_code
_entity_poly.pdbx_strand_id
1 'polypeptide(L)'
;IGQDSRLMQNYVTKYFNDIEEHIESLNRFLRPGTRLAYIIGNSKFYGITLPSDEVLADIFEAHGVRIISIERMRRRNSKSGLYEAIVFMEH
;
A
#
# COMPACT_ATOMS: atom_id res chain seq x y z
N ILE A 1 -19.09 19.02 -5.26
CA ILE A 1 -17.84 18.27 -5.00
C ILE A 1 -16.81 19.33 -4.58
N GLY A 2 -16.66 19.55 -3.27
CA GLY A 2 -16.02 20.74 -2.68
C GLY A 2 -14.52 20.57 -2.38
N GLN A 3 -13.87 21.64 -1.89
CA GLN A 3 -12.44 21.73 -1.55
C GLN A 3 -11.89 20.52 -0.77
N ASP A 4 -12.69 19.90 0.10
CA ASP A 4 -12.34 18.72 0.88
C ASP A 4 -11.95 17.51 0.01
N SER A 5 -12.54 17.37 -1.18
CA SER A 5 -12.21 16.29 -2.13
C SER A 5 -10.81 16.44 -2.71
N ARG A 6 -10.36 17.67 -2.98
CA ARG A 6 -9.03 17.91 -3.54
C ARG A 6 -7.95 17.70 -2.49
N LEU A 7 -8.22 18.13 -1.26
CA LEU A 7 -7.32 17.88 -0.14
C LEU A 7 -7.13 16.37 0.10
N MET A 8 -8.22 15.60 0.11
CA MET A 8 -8.14 14.14 0.25
C MET A 8 -7.41 13.46 -0.90
N GLN A 9 -7.63 13.88 -2.15
CA GLN A 9 -6.87 13.39 -3.29
C GLN A 9 -5.36 13.64 -3.12
N ASN A 10 -4.99 14.86 -2.74
CA ASN A 10 -3.59 15.20 -2.48
C ASN A 10 -2.99 14.36 -1.34
N TYR A 11 -3.75 14.07 -0.28
CA TYR A 11 -3.29 13.20 0.80
C TYR A 11 -3.04 11.76 0.32
N VAL A 12 -3.95 11.20 -0.48
CA VAL A 12 -3.78 9.86 -1.05
C VAL A 12 -2.57 9.81 -1.97
N THR A 13 -2.42 10.78 -2.88
CA THR A 13 -1.25 10.87 -3.77
C THR A 13 0.04 11.02 -2.97
N LYS A 14 0.07 11.93 -1.98
CA LYS A 14 1.26 12.13 -1.15
C LYS A 14 1.65 10.84 -0.42
N TYR A 15 0.69 10.12 0.15
CA TYR A 15 0.96 8.87 0.85
C TYR A 15 1.71 7.87 -0.04
N PHE A 16 1.27 7.66 -1.28
CA PHE A 16 1.96 6.72 -2.18
C PHE A 16 3.28 7.26 -2.72
N ASN A 17 3.42 8.57 -2.93
CA ASN A 17 4.72 9.17 -3.24
C ASN A 17 5.71 8.97 -2.09
N ASP A 18 5.28 9.10 -0.83
CA ASP A 18 6.15 8.86 0.32
C ASP A 18 6.55 7.37 0.42
N ILE A 19 5.69 6.45 -0.04
CA ILE A 19 5.99 5.01 -0.11
C ILE A 19 7.02 4.72 -1.21
N GLU A 20 6.92 5.39 -2.36
CA GLU A 20 7.92 5.34 -3.44
C GLU A 20 9.30 5.77 -2.93
N GLU A 21 9.38 6.95 -2.29
CA GLU A 21 10.62 7.48 -1.71
C GLU A 21 11.19 6.53 -0.63
N HIS A 22 10.31 5.89 0.13
CA HIS A 22 10.68 4.91 1.14
C HIS A 22 11.37 3.68 0.54
N ILE A 23 10.80 3.07 -0.51
CA ILE A 23 11.43 1.90 -1.14
C ILE A 23 12.72 2.28 -1.88
N GLU A 24 12.77 3.41 -2.59
CA GLU A 24 14.01 3.93 -3.20
C GLU A 24 15.14 4.03 -2.17
N SER A 25 14.82 4.55 -0.98
CA SER A 25 15.80 4.70 0.08
C SER A 25 16.21 3.34 0.67
N LEU A 26 15.23 2.46 0.93
CA LEU A 26 15.42 1.16 1.54
C LEU A 26 16.21 0.20 0.65
N ASN A 27 15.99 0.24 -0.67
CA ASN A 27 16.54 -0.72 -1.65
C ASN A 27 18.07 -0.85 -1.56
N ARG A 28 18.74 0.28 -1.27
CA ARG A 28 20.20 0.38 -1.12
C ARG A 28 20.77 -0.48 0.02
N PHE A 29 19.93 -0.90 0.95
CA PHE A 29 20.30 -1.69 2.12
C PHE A 29 19.80 -3.15 2.04
N LEU A 30 18.97 -3.48 1.06
CA LEU A 30 18.43 -4.82 0.88
C LEU A 30 19.48 -5.71 0.19
N ARG A 31 19.70 -6.89 0.75
CA ARG A 31 20.51 -7.93 0.11
C ARG A 31 19.60 -8.78 -0.80
N PRO A 32 20.14 -9.42 -1.84
CA PRO A 32 19.38 -10.38 -2.62
C PRO A 32 18.81 -11.50 -1.73
N GLY A 33 17.53 -11.82 -1.93
CA GLY A 33 16.78 -12.78 -1.13
C GLY A 33 16.22 -12.22 0.18
N THR A 34 16.34 -10.91 0.45
CA THR A 34 15.74 -10.31 1.64
C THR A 34 14.22 -10.37 1.54
N ARG A 35 13.59 -10.97 2.55
CA ARG A 35 12.13 -11.05 2.67
C ARG A 35 11.58 -9.83 3.38
N LEU A 36 10.49 -9.29 2.83
CA LEU A 36 9.77 -8.14 3.35
C LEU A 36 8.31 -8.56 3.61
N ALA A 37 7.70 -7.96 4.65
CA ALA A 37 6.29 -8.14 4.94
C ALA A 37 5.70 -6.80 5.41
N TYR A 38 4.84 -6.21 4.59
CA TYR A 38 4.20 -4.92 4.89
C TYR A 38 2.73 -5.14 5.26
N ILE A 39 2.32 -4.60 6.41
CA ILE A 39 0.92 -4.59 6.83
C ILE A 39 0.30 -3.26 6.41
N ILE A 40 -0.75 -3.30 5.60
CA ILE A 40 -1.44 -2.10 5.11
C ILE A 40 -2.96 -2.26 5.19
N GLY A 41 -3.63 -1.21 5.67
CA GLY A 41 -5.09 -1.12 5.65
C GLY A 41 -5.58 -0.52 4.34
N ASN A 42 -6.66 -1.05 3.79
CA ASN A 42 -7.32 -0.37 2.67
C ASN A 42 -8.10 0.87 3.16
N SER A 43 -8.49 1.71 2.20
CA SER A 43 -9.31 2.89 2.47
C SER A 43 -10.55 2.93 1.59
N LYS A 44 -11.57 3.70 2.00
CA LYS A 44 -12.78 3.92 1.21
C LYS A 44 -13.08 5.42 1.16
N PHE A 45 -13.08 5.99 -0.03
CA PHE A 45 -13.32 7.41 -0.28
C PHE A 45 -14.53 7.56 -1.19
N TYR A 46 -15.50 8.37 -0.77
CA TYR A 46 -16.70 8.66 -1.56
C TYR A 46 -17.42 7.40 -2.11
N GLY A 47 -17.41 6.31 -1.33
CA GLY A 47 -18.01 5.03 -1.74
C GLY A 47 -17.09 4.10 -2.54
N ILE A 48 -15.95 4.59 -3.02
CA ILE A 48 -14.97 3.85 -3.82
C ILE A 48 -13.89 3.27 -2.89
N THR A 49 -13.64 1.97 -3.01
CA THR A 49 -12.55 1.31 -2.29
C THR A 49 -11.23 1.58 -2.99
N LEU A 50 -10.23 2.03 -2.22
CA LEU A 50 -8.85 2.13 -2.65
C LEU A 50 -8.12 0.84 -2.24
N PRO A 51 -7.67 0.01 -3.20
CA PRO A 51 -6.92 -1.22 -2.92
C PRO A 51 -5.46 -0.90 -2.58
N SER A 52 -5.23 -0.32 -1.40
CA SER A 52 -3.90 0.18 -0.99
C SER A 52 -2.80 -0.88 -1.04
N ASP A 53 -3.15 -2.14 -0.81
CA ASP A 53 -2.27 -3.30 -0.88
C ASP A 53 -1.79 -3.62 -2.30
N GLU A 54 -2.65 -3.46 -3.31
CA GLU A 54 -2.28 -3.63 -4.71
C GLU A 54 -1.37 -2.47 -5.15
N VAL A 55 -1.72 -1.23 -4.80
CA VAL A 55 -0.88 -0.06 -5.14
C VAL A 55 0.50 -0.15 -4.47
N LEU A 56 0.56 -0.62 -3.22
CA LEU A 56 1.84 -0.87 -2.54
C LEU A 56 2.67 -1.94 -3.27
N ALA A 57 2.04 -3.04 -3.69
CA ALA A 57 2.71 -4.10 -4.43
C ALA A 57 3.26 -3.58 -5.77
N ASP A 58 2.45 -2.86 -6.54
CA ASP A 58 2.86 -2.28 -7.83
C ASP A 58 4.06 -1.34 -7.68
N ILE A 59 4.07 -0.50 -6.63
CA ILE A 59 5.22 0.36 -6.30
C ILE A 59 6.46 -0.50 -6.06
N PHE A 60 6.38 -1.50 -5.19
CA PHE A 60 7.56 -2.33 -4.87
C PHE A 60 8.07 -3.14 -6.08
N GLU A 61 7.17 -3.63 -6.95
CA GLU A 61 7.57 -4.29 -8.20
C GLU A 61 8.31 -3.34 -9.15
N ALA A 62 7.87 -2.08 -9.25
CA ALA A 62 8.56 -1.07 -10.04
C ALA A 62 10.01 -0.81 -9.57
N HIS A 63 10.30 -1.09 -8.29
CA HIS A 63 11.64 -1.01 -7.68
C HIS A 63 12.43 -2.33 -7.69
N GLY A 64 11.95 -3.32 -8.43
CA GLY A 64 12.63 -4.61 -8.61
C GLY A 64 12.42 -5.61 -7.47
N VAL A 65 11.51 -5.32 -6.54
CA VAL A 65 11.13 -6.27 -5.49
C VAL A 65 10.04 -7.21 -6.01
N ARG A 66 10.22 -8.52 -5.86
CA ARG A 66 9.26 -9.52 -6.31
C ARG A 66 8.15 -9.73 -5.28
N ILE A 67 6.89 -9.70 -5.72
CA ILE A 67 5.74 -10.02 -4.86
C ILE A 67 5.61 -11.54 -4.69
N ILE A 68 5.46 -11.97 -3.44
CA ILE A 68 5.25 -13.37 -3.08
C ILE A 68 3.76 -13.66 -2.92
N SER A 69 3.06 -12.86 -2.11
CA SER A 69 1.62 -12.99 -1.88
C SER A 69 1.03 -11.72 -1.26
N ILE A 70 -0.28 -11.55 -1.43
CA ILE A 70 -1.07 -10.55 -0.73
C ILE A 70 -2.15 -11.27 0.08
N GLU A 71 -2.08 -11.20 1.40
CA GLU A 71 -2.99 -11.88 2.31
C GLU A 71 -3.93 -10.88 2.99
N ARG A 72 -5.20 -10.84 2.55
CA ARG A 72 -6.22 -9.93 3.09
C ARG A 72 -6.92 -10.53 4.30
N MET A 73 -6.73 -9.89 5.45
CA MET A 73 -7.34 -10.22 6.73
C MET A 73 -8.49 -9.26 7.03
N ARG A 74 -9.70 -9.79 7.21
CA ARG A 74 -10.85 -8.97 7.61
C ARG A 74 -10.86 -8.78 9.12
N ARG A 75 -10.41 -7.62 9.60
CA ARG A 75 -10.60 -7.19 11.00
C ARG A 75 -11.34 -5.84 11.05
N ARG A 76 -12.65 -5.89 11.31
CA ARG A 76 -13.48 -4.83 11.93
C ARG A 76 -14.96 -5.23 11.94
N ASN A 77 -15.55 -5.34 13.13
CA ASN A 77 -16.94 -5.77 13.37
C ASN A 77 -18.03 -4.71 13.03
N SER A 78 -17.73 -3.63 12.29
CA SER A 78 -18.68 -2.51 12.16
C SER A 78 -18.67 -1.69 10.86
N LYS A 79 -17.75 -1.93 9.90
CA LYS A 79 -17.75 -1.22 8.60
C LYS A 79 -17.50 -2.18 7.44
N SER A 80 -18.47 -2.28 6.53
CA SER A 80 -18.37 -3.16 5.35
C SER A 80 -17.29 -2.68 4.38
N GLY A 81 -16.45 -3.61 3.91
CA GLY A 81 -15.46 -3.36 2.85
C GLY A 81 -14.09 -2.86 3.29
N LEU A 82 -13.83 -2.69 4.60
CA LEU A 82 -12.49 -2.42 5.11
C LEU A 82 -11.77 -3.71 5.53
N TYR A 83 -10.48 -3.81 5.21
CA TYR A 83 -9.60 -4.92 5.55
C TYR A 83 -8.19 -4.43 5.85
N GLU A 84 -7.41 -5.28 6.50
CA GLU A 84 -5.96 -5.17 6.58
C GLU A 84 -5.38 -6.25 5.66
N ALA A 85 -4.23 -5.99 5.05
CA ALA A 85 -3.55 -6.94 4.19
C ALA A 85 -2.07 -7.00 4.58
N ILE A 86 -1.47 -8.18 4.40
CA ILE A 86 -0.03 -8.35 4.44
C ILE A 86 0.46 -8.57 3.01
N VAL A 87 1.38 -7.74 2.55
CA VAL A 87 2.08 -7.90 1.28
C VAL A 87 3.45 -8.52 1.57
N PHE A 88 3.61 -9.79 1.20
CA PHE A 88 4.86 -10.53 1.32
C PHE A 88 5.68 -10.38 0.05
N MET A 89 6.95 -10.05 0.19
CA MET A 89 7.83 -9.70 -0.93
C MET A 89 9.25 -10.22 -0.71
N GLU A 90 10.02 -10.30 -1.78
CA GLU A 90 11.43 -10.67 -1.77
C GLU A 90 12.22 -9.78 -2.73
N HIS A 91 13.26 -9.12 -2.23
CA HIS A 91 14.18 -8.29 -3.02
C HIS A 91 15.27 -9.14 -3.66
#